data_AF-L7M5W2-F1
#
_entry.id   AF-L7M5W2-F1
#
_cell.length_a   1.000
_cell.length_b   1.000
_cell.length_c   1.000
_cell.angle_alpha   90.00
_cell.angle_beta   90.00
_cell.angle_gamma   90.00
#
_symmetry.space_group_name_H-M   'P 1'
#
loop_
_entity.id
_entity.type
_entity.pdbx_description
1 polymer ?
#
loop_
_entity_poly.entity_id
_entity_poly.type
_entity_poly.pdbx_seq_one_letter_code
_entity_poly.pdbx_strand_id
1 'polypeptide(L)'
;MKSIATLLLDSIIKAPMDSRKTLAQNIIVMGGSSMMPGFKHRLAAELKSLVQDPAYTRKMNMNTFKFHSPPSKENYTAWLGASIYGSTDAVNTHCITKDQFITNNRHIPDWSDQAWRALSSSKSV
;
A
#
# COMPACT_ATOMS: atom_id res chain seq x y z
N MET A 1 20.37 5.39 10.90
CA MET A 1 19.85 6.29 9.85
C MET A 1 18.75 5.55 9.11
N LYS A 2 17.57 6.16 8.87
CA LYS A 2 16.47 5.49 8.17
C LYS A 2 16.62 5.72 6.65
N SER A 3 16.78 4.65 5.89
CA SER A 3 16.69 4.64 4.42
C SER A 3 15.36 4.06 3.96
N ILE A 4 15.05 4.15 2.66
CA ILE A 4 13.84 3.53 2.09
C ILE A 4 13.87 2.00 2.24
N ALA A 5 15.05 1.37 2.15
CA ALA A 5 15.19 -0.06 2.32
C ALA A 5 14.91 -0.49 3.77
N THR A 6 15.44 0.24 4.77
CA THR A 6 15.12 -0.02 6.19
C THR A 6 13.65 0.22 6.49
N LEU A 7 13.04 1.26 5.89
CA LEU A 7 11.62 1.57 6.08
C LEU A 7 10.73 0.44 5.55
N LEU A 8 11.09 -0.13 4.39
CA LEU A 8 10.39 -1.27 3.79
C LEU A 8 10.47 -2.50 4.71
N LEU A 9 11.67 -2.85 5.19
CA LEU A 9 11.86 -3.99 6.08
C LEU A 9 11.11 -3.82 7.41
N ASP A 10 11.23 -2.65 8.04
CA ASP A 10 10.53 -2.34 9.29
C ASP A 10 9.00 -2.45 9.12
N SER A 11 8.48 -2.03 7.97
CA SER A 11 7.04 -2.12 7.66
C SER A 11 6.58 -3.58 7.52
N ILE A 12 7.38 -4.44 6.87
CA ILE A 12 7.09 -5.87 6.78
C ILE A 12 7.19 -6.54 8.15
N ILE A 13 8.18 -6.18 8.98
CA ILE A 13 8.35 -6.76 10.32
C ILE A 13 7.21 -6.39 11.26
N LYS A 14 6.65 -5.18 11.12
CA LYS A 14 5.45 -4.76 11.88
C LYS A 14 4.20 -5.54 11.50
N ALA A 15 4.15 -6.14 10.31
CA ALA A 15 3.02 -6.98 9.91
C ALA A 15 3.02 -8.33 10.68
N PRO A 16 1.86 -9.00 10.79
CA PRO A 16 1.76 -10.34 11.36
C PRO A 16 2.71 -11.33 10.68
N MET A 17 3.29 -12.25 11.46
CA MET A 17 4.34 -13.17 10.99
C MET A 17 3.96 -13.95 9.73
N ASP A 18 2.71 -14.41 9.66
CA ASP A 18 2.20 -15.21 8.55
C ASP A 18 2.16 -14.43 7.22
N SER A 19 1.90 -13.12 7.29
CA SER A 19 1.79 -12.25 6.11
C SER A 19 3.14 -11.79 5.57
N ARG A 20 4.21 -11.84 6.38
CA ARG A 20 5.52 -11.25 6.02
C ARG A 20 6.09 -11.85 4.74
N LYS A 21 5.95 -13.17 4.56
CA LYS A 21 6.41 -13.88 3.37
C LYS A 21 5.69 -13.38 2.12
N THR A 22 4.37 -13.30 2.18
CA THR A 22 3.54 -12.82 1.08
C THR A 22 3.87 -11.37 0.73
N LEU A 23 4.05 -10.49 1.72
CA LEU A 23 4.37 -9.08 1.49
C LEU A 23 5.75 -8.90 0.82
N ALA A 24 6.79 -9.60 1.27
CA ALA A 24 8.12 -9.47 0.66
C ALA A 24 8.18 -10.03 -0.77
N GLN A 25 7.33 -10.99 -1.09
CA GLN A 25 7.22 -11.57 -2.43
C GLN A 25 6.27 -10.80 -3.35
N ASN A 26 5.63 -9.72 -2.86
CA ASN A 26 4.71 -8.93 -3.64
C ASN A 26 4.97 -7.43 -3.45
N ILE A 27 6.18 -7.00 -3.82
CA ILE A 27 6.58 -5.59 -3.73
C ILE A 27 6.29 -4.89 -5.05
N ILE A 28 5.53 -3.81 -4.99
CA ILE A 28 5.32 -2.89 -6.11
C ILE A 28 6.00 -1.58 -5.75
N VAL A 29 6.80 -1.04 -6.67
CA VAL A 29 7.44 0.26 -6.51
C VAL A 29 6.79 1.21 -7.52
N MET A 30 6.29 2.33 -7.02
CA MET A 30 5.56 3.33 -7.81
C MET A 30 5.94 4.76 -7.39
N GLY A 31 5.49 5.76 -8.15
CA GLY A 31 5.79 7.17 -7.96
C GLY A 31 6.95 7.67 -8.84
N GLY A 32 7.03 8.98 -9.07
CA GLY A 32 7.99 9.57 -10.01
C GLY A 32 9.46 9.24 -9.71
N SER A 33 9.87 9.27 -8.43
CA SER A 33 11.26 8.98 -8.03
C SER A 33 11.70 7.54 -8.32
N SER A 34 10.75 6.60 -8.39
CA SER A 34 11.05 5.19 -8.69
C SER A 34 11.45 4.94 -10.14
N MET A 35 11.19 5.91 -11.04
CA MET A 35 11.59 5.86 -12.45
C MET A 35 13.07 6.18 -12.68
N MET A 36 13.81 6.56 -11.63
CA MET A 36 15.24 6.79 -11.74
C MET A 36 15.95 5.51 -12.23
N PRO A 37 16.82 5.59 -13.26
CA PRO A 37 17.53 4.43 -13.78
C PRO A 37 18.28 3.67 -12.69
N GLY A 38 18.11 2.35 -12.66
CA GLY A 38 18.77 1.48 -11.68
C GLY A 38 18.18 1.51 -10.26
N PHE A 39 17.15 2.31 -9.99
CA PHE A 39 16.56 2.42 -8.64
C PHE A 39 16.12 1.07 -8.06
N LYS A 40 15.34 0.29 -8.81
CA LYS A 40 14.85 -1.03 -8.34
C LYS A 40 16.00 -2.00 -8.07
N HIS A 41 17.03 -1.99 -8.91
CA HIS A 41 18.21 -2.83 -8.73
C HIS A 41 18.97 -2.45 -7.46
N ARG A 42 19.21 -1.15 -7.25
CA ARG A 42 19.85 -0.64 -6.04
C ARG A 42 19.05 -1.00 -4.78
N LEU A 43 17.74 -0.80 -4.81
CA LEU A 43 16.85 -1.16 -3.71
C LEU A 43 16.91 -2.67 -3.39
N ALA A 44 16.86 -3.52 -4.40
CA ALA A 44 16.95 -4.96 -4.22
C ALA A 44 18.31 -5.39 -3.62
N ALA A 45 19.40 -4.78 -4.05
CA ALA A 45 20.74 -5.02 -3.49
C ALA A 45 20.83 -4.59 -2.02
N GLU A 46 20.30 -3.42 -1.67
CA GLU A 46 20.27 -2.94 -0.28
C GLU A 46 19.43 -3.84 0.61
N LEU A 47 18.25 -4.30 0.17
CA LEU A 47 17.43 -5.23 0.94
C LEU A 47 18.13 -6.56 1.21
N LYS A 48 18.83 -7.11 0.20
CA LYS A 48 19.60 -8.36 0.36
C LYS A 48 20.72 -8.21 1.39
N SER A 49 21.42 -7.07 1.37
CA SER A 49 22.46 -6.75 2.35
C SER A 49 21.87 -6.59 3.76
N LEU A 50 20.79 -5.83 3.90
CA LEU A 50 20.17 -5.53 5.19
C LEU A 50 19.57 -6.77 5.88
N VAL A 51 19.05 -7.74 5.14
CA VAL A 51 18.52 -8.98 5.75
C VAL A 51 19.61 -9.82 6.40
N GLN A 52 20.87 -9.69 5.96
CA GLN A 52 22.00 -10.39 6.55
C GLN A 52 22.51 -9.70 7.82
N ASP A 53 22.13 -8.44 8.05
CA ASP A 53 22.50 -7.69 9.25
C ASP A 53 21.89 -8.37 10.49
N PRO A 54 22.69 -8.62 11.56
CA PRO A 54 22.21 -9.20 12.81
C PRO A 54 20.94 -8.56 13.38
N ALA A 55 20.71 -7.27 13.13
CA ALA A 55 19.50 -6.54 13.55
C ALA A 55 18.21 -7.07 12.91
N TYR A 56 18.28 -7.58 11.68
CA TYR A 56 17.14 -8.08 10.90
C TYR A 56 17.10 -9.61 10.83
N THR A 57 18.25 -10.30 10.81
CA THR A 57 18.33 -11.77 10.71
C THR A 57 17.45 -12.49 11.74
N ARG A 58 17.41 -12.00 12.99
CA ARG A 58 16.57 -12.60 14.05
C ARG A 58 15.08 -12.34 13.90
N LYS A 59 14.69 -11.28 13.19
CA LYS A 59 13.30 -10.82 13.06
C LYS A 59 12.65 -11.26 11.75
N MET A 60 13.47 -11.54 10.74
CA MET A 60 13.04 -11.89 9.39
C MET A 60 13.81 -13.13 8.92
N ASN A 61 13.17 -14.30 9.05
CA ASN A 61 13.72 -15.58 8.59
C ASN A 61 13.44 -15.81 7.08
N MET A 62 13.68 -14.79 6.25
CA MET A 62 13.43 -14.87 4.81
C MET A 62 14.37 -13.93 4.06
N ASN A 63 14.84 -14.39 2.91
CA ASN A 63 15.84 -13.72 2.07
C ASN A 63 15.35 -13.38 0.64
N THR A 64 14.08 -13.70 0.34
CA THR A 64 13.53 -13.56 -1.02
C THR A 64 12.62 -12.34 -1.11
N PHE A 65 13.04 -11.37 -1.91
CA PHE A 65 12.25 -10.20 -2.28
C PHE A 65 11.90 -10.27 -3.75
N LYS A 66 10.61 -10.16 -4.09
CA LYS A 66 10.16 -10.13 -5.48
C LYS A 66 9.48 -8.82 -5.78
N PHE A 67 9.92 -8.20 -6.87
CA PHE A 67 9.40 -6.94 -7.37
C PHE A 67 8.52 -7.21 -8.58
N HIS A 68 7.30 -6.69 -8.56
CA HIS A 68 6.37 -6.78 -9.67
C HIS A 68 6.28 -5.46 -10.41
N SER A 69 6.25 -5.55 -11.73
CA SER A 69 6.06 -4.39 -12.59
C SER A 69 4.57 -4.16 -12.83
N PRO A 70 4.04 -2.96 -12.57
CA PRO A 70 2.67 -2.62 -12.95
C PRO A 70 2.51 -2.56 -14.48
N PRO A 71 1.28 -2.65 -15.02
CA PRO A 71 1.02 -2.53 -16.46
C PRO A 71 1.22 -1.11 -17.00
N SER A 72 1.35 -0.11 -16.12
CA SER A 72 1.60 1.30 -16.40
C SER A 72 3.02 1.72 -16.01
N LYS A 73 3.45 2.91 -16.45
CA LYS A 73 4.62 3.55 -15.84
C LYS A 73 4.34 3.91 -14.39
N GLU A 74 5.38 3.83 -13.57
CA GLU A 74 5.32 3.94 -12.13
C GLU A 74 4.74 5.26 -11.61
N ASN A 75 4.93 6.36 -12.36
CA ASN A 75 4.44 7.69 -11.97
C ASN A 75 2.91 7.83 -12.00
N TYR A 76 2.20 7.04 -12.81
CA TYR A 76 0.73 7.12 -12.90
C TYR A 76 0.01 5.81 -12.55
N THR A 77 0.71 4.81 -12.02
CA THR A 77 0.10 3.55 -11.58
C THR A 77 -1.03 3.75 -10.55
N ALA A 78 -0.87 4.69 -9.60
CA ALA A 78 -1.93 5.04 -8.64
C ALA A 78 -3.19 5.56 -9.36
N TRP A 79 -2.98 6.45 -10.33
CA TRP A 79 -4.07 7.05 -11.09
C TRP A 79 -4.81 5.99 -11.92
N LEU A 80 -4.08 5.11 -12.61
CA LEU A 80 -4.67 3.99 -13.34
C LEU A 80 -5.50 3.08 -12.40
N GLY A 81 -4.97 2.76 -11.22
CA GLY A 81 -5.70 1.98 -10.22
C GLY A 81 -7.00 2.64 -9.79
N ALA A 82 -6.99 3.96 -9.56
CA ALA A 82 -8.19 4.73 -9.23
C ALA A 82 -9.18 4.80 -10.38
N SER A 83 -8.72 4.93 -11.64
CA SER A 83 -9.60 4.89 -12.83
C SER A 83 -10.28 3.54 -13.00
N ILE A 84 -9.54 2.43 -12.78
CA ILE A 84 -10.11 1.08 -12.81
C ILE A 84 -11.13 0.94 -11.68
N TYR A 85 -10.78 1.29 -10.45
CA TYR A 85 -11.70 1.24 -9.31
C TYR A 85 -12.97 2.08 -9.56
N GLY A 86 -12.79 3.29 -10.10
CA GLY A 86 -13.84 4.22 -10.53
C GLY A 86 -14.84 3.64 -11.53
N SER A 87 -14.41 2.64 -12.29
CA SER A 87 -15.22 1.96 -13.31
C SER A 87 -15.92 0.70 -12.78
N THR A 88 -15.75 0.36 -11.50
CA THR A 88 -16.41 -0.79 -10.85
C THR A 88 -17.59 -0.33 -9.98
N ASP A 89 -18.51 -1.24 -9.67
CA ASP A 89 -19.64 -0.98 -8.77
C ASP A 89 -19.22 -0.70 -7.31
N ALA A 90 -17.96 -0.95 -6.94
CA ALA A 90 -17.44 -0.67 -5.61
C ALA A 90 -17.51 0.83 -5.25
N VAL A 91 -17.51 1.71 -6.26
CA VAL A 91 -17.74 3.15 -6.08
C VAL A 91 -19.13 3.39 -5.48
N ASN A 92 -20.15 2.67 -5.95
CA ASN A 92 -21.53 2.88 -5.50
C ASN A 92 -21.72 2.48 -4.03
N THR A 93 -20.92 1.55 -3.51
CA THR A 93 -20.98 1.06 -2.12
C THR A 93 -20.04 1.82 -1.18
N HIS A 94 -18.99 2.45 -1.69
CA HIS A 94 -17.94 3.09 -0.88
C HIS A 94 -17.81 4.59 -1.07
N CYS A 95 -18.66 5.22 -1.88
CA CYS A 95 -18.73 6.68 -2.01
C CYS A 95 -19.85 7.28 -1.16
N ILE A 96 -19.69 8.57 -0.85
CA ILE A 96 -20.67 9.36 -0.12
C ILE A 96 -21.42 10.23 -1.13
N THR A 97 -22.75 10.12 -1.14
CA THR A 97 -23.58 10.96 -2.00
C THR A 97 -23.66 12.38 -1.45
N LYS A 98 -24.06 13.33 -2.31
CA LYS A 98 -24.30 14.71 -1.89
C LYS A 98 -25.27 14.80 -0.71
N ASP A 99 -26.35 14.03 -0.73
CA ASP A 99 -27.36 14.06 0.33
C ASP A 99 -26.80 13.49 1.63
N GLN A 100 -26.06 12.38 1.58
CA GLN A 100 -25.38 11.82 2.75
C GLN A 100 -24.39 12.81 3.35
N PHE A 101 -23.63 13.53 2.52
CA PHE A 101 -22.72 14.57 2.97
C PHE A 101 -23.47 15.72 3.68
N ILE A 102 -24.59 16.19 3.12
CA ILE A 102 -25.40 17.25 3.74
C ILE A 102 -26.00 16.78 5.07
N THR A 103 -26.56 15.57 5.12
CA THR A 103 -27.12 14.98 6.34
C THR A 103 -26.04 14.77 7.41
N ASN A 104 -24.82 14.42 7.00
CA ASN A 104 -23.67 14.28 7.89
C ASN A 104 -23.00 15.62 8.22
N ASN A 105 -23.77 16.70 8.30
CA ASN A 105 -23.28 18.03 8.65
C ASN A 105 -22.09 18.52 7.79
N ARG A 106 -22.07 18.15 6.51
CA ARG A 106 -21.00 18.45 5.55
C ARG A 106 -19.63 17.90 5.97
N HIS A 107 -19.63 16.74 6.62
CA HIS A 107 -18.43 16.02 7.02
C HIS A 107 -18.22 14.77 6.17
N ILE A 108 -16.98 14.53 5.73
CA ILE A 108 -16.57 13.27 5.10
C ILE A 108 -15.82 12.48 6.17
N PRO A 109 -16.35 11.33 6.61
CA PRO A 109 -15.66 10.47 7.55
C PRO A 109 -14.27 10.08 7.08
N ASP A 110 -13.30 10.22 7.96
CA ASP A 110 -11.91 9.81 7.72
C ASP A 110 -11.46 8.80 8.75
N TRP A 111 -10.28 8.20 8.52
CA TRP A 111 -9.72 7.11 9.32
C TRP A 111 -9.77 7.33 10.84
N SER A 112 -9.74 8.58 11.29
CA SER A 112 -9.68 9.02 12.68
C SER A 112 -11.03 8.89 13.38
N ASP A 113 -12.14 9.12 12.66
CA ASP A 113 -13.49 9.07 13.23
C ASP A 113 -14.19 7.71 13.03
N GLN A 114 -13.75 6.91 12.06
CA GLN A 114 -14.35 5.62 11.70
C GLN A 114 -15.85 5.67 11.38
N ALA A 115 -16.40 6.86 11.10
CA ALA A 115 -17.83 7.09 10.95
C ALA A 115 -18.38 6.59 9.60
N TRP A 116 -17.52 6.29 8.62
CA TRP A 116 -17.93 5.61 7.38
C TRP A 116 -18.53 4.22 7.65
N ARG A 117 -18.14 3.62 8.80
CA ARG A 117 -18.76 2.47 9.49
C ARG A 117 -20.28 2.45 9.39
N ALA A 118 -20.87 3.53 9.90
CA ALA A 118 -22.30 3.64 10.10
C ALA A 118 -23.05 3.95 8.79
N LEU A 119 -22.41 4.70 7.89
CA LEU A 119 -23.03 5.16 6.64
C LEU A 119 -23.20 4.03 5.61
N SER A 120 -22.27 3.07 5.53
CA SER A 120 -22.32 1.97 4.57
C SER A 120 -23.39 0.91 4.89
N SER A 121 -23.74 0.74 6.16
CA SER A 121 -24.78 -0.21 6.63
C SER A 121 -26.22 0.16 6.27
N SER A 122 -26.47 1.36 5.75
CA SER A 122 -27.83 1.86 5.46
C SER A 122 -28.42 1.41 4.12
N LYS A 123 -27.69 0.62 3.32
CA LYS A 123 -28.17 0.07 2.04
C LYS A 123 -28.07 -1.46 2.02
N SER A 124 -28.95 -2.10 2.76
CA SER A 124 -29.42 -3.46 2.44
C SER A 124 -30.95 -3.42 2.39
N VAL A 125 -31.46 -3.09 1.20
CA VAL A 125 -32.82 -3.43 0.75
C VAL A 125 -32.64 -4.24 -0.52
#